data_AF-A0A518H6N1-F1
#
_entry.id   AF-A0A518H6N1-F1
#
_cell.length_a   1.000
_cell.length_b   1.000
_cell.length_c   1.000
_cell.angle_alpha   90.00
_cell.angle_beta   90.00
_cell.angle_gamma   90.00
#
_symmetry.space_group_name_H-M   'P 1'
#
loop_
_entity.id
_entity.type
_entity.pdbx_description
1 polymer ?
#
loop_
_entity_poly.entity_id
_entity_poly.type
_entity_poly.pdbx_seq_one_letter_code
_entity_poly.pdbx_strand_id
1 'polypeptide(L)'
;MPPSNAPESPGPARSLRDRWPWTVLAVALVPAIWHAVAFPGGPDGEFPGVARPTFSPAPPAAYRLAEPGDTLDRVGLYLCAASLAVAGYGVVRRKASGKAGVLWISALGLEIAGFWYAANPWPTFDGWHGLGWRVVADSEAPMGLRIGLGAAAAVVLGMVAAPIARLRRAVPLLILRGRRAGVLSLLGASAVLVALRVAGWPAVGPGGYWPRWAFIGGAWLFLAAMLRSLPPMSSRRAVRVASGLAVAGMTAVFIATGLEVVWYHRPLERLREIEPGRIYISAMPHGKGLEVAHDRHRFKTIINLFQEDLPGLRSPHLDDELAFAESHGIHYVRSPASAIEAEAFLDETLRLATDPDAWPVLVHCHGCMDRTPAWWGIYQFVVQGRPLVEVMRSIEQHRGSRPKASVTLLYNRVLADRAPGRYRDDSTAAVLRENARGTADPFYRQLEEERRLARDTEGDGPHRE
;
A
#
# COMPACT_ATOMS: atom_id res chain seq x y z
N MET A 1 57.40 39.02 -3.71
CA MET A 1 56.50 38.01 -3.12
C MET A 1 55.42 37.71 -4.16
N PRO A 2 55.26 36.46 -4.63
CA PRO A 2 54.13 36.13 -5.50
C PRO A 2 52.82 36.31 -4.72
N PRO A 3 51.76 36.85 -5.34
CA PRO A 3 50.47 36.99 -4.67
C PRO A 3 50.01 35.60 -4.22
N SER A 4 49.72 35.50 -2.93
CA SER A 4 49.06 34.35 -2.33
C SER A 4 47.71 34.16 -3.02
N ASN A 5 47.65 33.24 -3.99
CA ASN A 5 46.40 32.79 -4.59
C ASN A 5 45.63 32.02 -3.52
N ALA A 6 44.93 32.74 -2.65
CA ALA A 6 43.95 32.16 -1.76
C ALA A 6 42.95 31.39 -2.64
N PRO A 7 42.65 30.12 -2.34
CA PRO A 7 41.67 29.36 -3.11
C PRO A 7 40.33 30.11 -3.04
N GLU A 8 39.87 30.64 -4.17
CA GLU A 8 38.53 31.21 -4.28
C GLU A 8 37.52 30.21 -3.72
N SER A 9 36.73 30.65 -2.75
CA SER A 9 35.66 29.83 -2.21
C SER A 9 34.73 29.45 -3.37
N PRO A 10 34.38 28.16 -3.52
CA PRO A 10 33.54 27.72 -4.62
C PRO A 10 32.21 28.47 -4.55
N GLY A 11 31.90 29.23 -5.61
CA GLY A 11 30.67 30.00 -5.67
C GLY A 11 29.42 29.15 -5.39
N PRO A 12 28.34 29.75 -4.86
CA PRO A 12 27.16 29.03 -4.37
C PRO A 12 26.54 28.06 -5.38
N ALA A 13 26.58 28.40 -6.68
CA ALA A 13 26.09 27.55 -7.76
C ALA A 13 26.85 26.21 -7.90
N ARG A 14 28.17 26.21 -7.66
CA ARG A 14 28.99 25.00 -7.72
C ARG A 14 28.70 24.08 -6.53
N SER A 15 28.52 24.66 -5.34
CA SER A 15 28.13 23.93 -4.14
C SER A 15 26.78 23.22 -4.31
N LEU A 16 25.78 23.90 -4.91
CA LEU A 16 24.46 23.31 -5.16
C LEU A 16 24.53 22.13 -6.14
N ARG A 17 25.32 22.27 -7.22
CA ARG A 17 25.53 21.19 -8.21
C ARG A 17 26.22 19.97 -7.62
N ASP A 18 27.06 20.11 -6.62
CA ASP A 18 27.71 18.97 -5.98
C ASP A 18 26.85 18.35 -4.87
N ARG A 19 25.83 19.05 -4.39
CA ARG A 19 24.96 18.62 -3.27
C ARG A 19 23.52 18.27 -3.66
N TRP A 20 23.11 18.47 -4.91
CA TRP A 20 21.73 18.25 -5.35
C TRP A 20 21.09 16.91 -4.95
N PRO A 21 21.78 15.74 -4.94
CA PRO A 21 21.14 14.48 -4.54
C PRO A 21 20.68 14.52 -3.08
N TRP A 22 21.48 15.14 -2.21
CA TRP A 22 21.19 15.30 -0.79
C TRP A 22 20.09 16.33 -0.58
N THR A 23 20.06 17.42 -1.36
CA THR A 23 18.98 18.40 -1.31
C THR A 23 17.64 17.77 -1.67
N VAL A 24 17.57 16.98 -2.75
CA VAL A 24 16.33 16.28 -3.14
C VAL A 24 15.87 15.32 -2.04
N LEU A 25 16.80 14.54 -1.45
CA LEU A 25 16.48 13.64 -0.35
C LEU A 25 15.96 14.42 0.87
N ALA A 26 16.61 15.53 1.26
CA ALA A 26 16.19 16.35 2.39
C ALA A 26 14.79 16.95 2.19
N VAL A 27 14.48 17.43 0.99
CA VAL A 27 13.14 17.94 0.65
C VAL A 27 12.09 16.82 0.69
N ALA A 28 12.41 15.64 0.18
CA ALA A 28 11.50 14.48 0.23
C ALA A 28 11.21 14.00 1.67
N LEU A 29 12.12 14.24 2.62
CA LEU A 29 11.92 13.90 4.03
C LEU A 29 10.93 14.84 4.76
N VAL A 30 10.66 16.05 4.25
CA VAL A 30 9.71 16.98 4.86
C VAL A 30 8.29 16.38 4.94
N PRO A 31 7.65 15.97 3.82
CA PRO A 31 6.37 15.30 3.89
C PRO A 31 6.47 13.97 4.66
N ALA A 32 7.59 13.25 4.55
CA ALA A 32 7.79 12.00 5.29
C ALA A 32 7.65 12.19 6.81
N ILE A 33 8.30 13.22 7.36
CA ILE A 33 8.21 13.57 8.78
C ILE A 33 6.80 14.04 9.11
N TRP A 34 6.21 14.89 8.27
CA TRP A 34 4.84 15.39 8.48
C TRP A 34 3.83 14.25 8.64
N HIS A 35 3.82 13.26 7.73
CA HIS A 35 2.92 12.10 7.83
C HIS A 35 3.16 11.23 9.07
N ALA A 36 4.36 11.26 9.64
CA ALA A 36 4.71 10.48 10.84
C ALA A 36 4.34 11.18 12.16
N VAL A 37 4.10 12.50 12.14
CA VAL A 37 3.82 13.28 13.38
C VAL A 37 2.46 13.99 13.38
N ALA A 38 1.86 14.25 12.21
CA ALA A 38 0.64 15.04 12.10
C ALA A 38 -0.61 14.18 12.31
N PHE A 39 -1.27 14.36 13.46
CA PHE A 39 -2.61 13.82 13.70
C PHE A 39 -3.66 14.75 13.09
N PRO A 40 -4.51 14.28 12.16
CA PRO A 40 -5.57 15.11 11.61
C PRO A 40 -6.57 15.45 12.73
N GLY A 41 -6.84 16.74 12.94
CA GLY A 41 -7.77 17.23 13.98
C GLY A 41 -9.12 17.72 13.45
N GLY A 42 -9.26 17.98 12.14
CA GLY A 42 -10.43 18.68 11.59
C GLY A 42 -11.79 17.98 11.78
N PRO A 43 -12.90 18.72 11.81
CA PRO A 43 -14.26 18.17 11.91
C PRO A 43 -14.57 17.24 10.72
N ASP A 44 -15.57 16.37 10.89
CA ASP A 44 -16.13 15.60 9.78
C ASP A 44 -16.99 16.52 8.90
N GLY A 45 -16.88 16.42 7.59
CA GLY A 45 -17.66 17.27 6.68
C GLY A 45 -19.15 16.90 6.66
N GLU A 46 -19.48 15.63 6.90
CA GLU A 46 -20.85 15.10 6.87
C GLU A 46 -21.52 15.30 8.23
N PHE A 47 -20.78 15.12 9.33
CA PHE A 47 -21.27 15.30 10.70
C PHE A 47 -20.31 16.16 11.53
N PRO A 48 -20.27 17.49 11.31
CA PRO A 48 -19.33 18.38 12.00
C PRO A 48 -19.52 18.42 13.52
N GLY A 49 -20.70 18.07 14.02
CA GLY A 49 -21.02 17.99 15.45
C GLY A 49 -20.47 16.75 16.17
N VAL A 50 -19.88 15.79 15.43
CA VAL A 50 -19.33 14.57 16.03
C VAL A 50 -17.82 14.68 16.13
N ALA A 51 -17.30 14.65 17.37
CA ALA A 51 -15.87 14.62 17.61
C ALA A 51 -15.25 13.28 17.18
N ARG A 52 -14.07 13.34 16.55
CA ARG A 52 -13.34 12.16 16.05
C ARG A 52 -11.98 12.06 16.72
N PRO A 53 -11.89 11.49 17.95
CA PRO A 53 -10.59 11.21 18.56
C PRO A 53 -9.81 10.19 17.72
N THR A 54 -8.50 10.17 17.88
CA THR A 54 -7.64 9.11 17.33
C THR A 54 -7.30 8.15 18.46
N PHE A 55 -7.52 6.85 18.24
CA PHE A 55 -7.24 5.81 19.23
C PHE A 55 -5.88 5.12 19.00
N SER A 56 -5.33 5.23 17.80
CA SER A 56 -4.05 4.69 17.38
C SER A 56 -2.87 5.48 17.96
N PRO A 57 -1.77 4.80 18.33
CA PRO A 57 -0.59 5.45 18.91
C PRO A 57 0.23 6.26 17.89
N ALA A 58 0.06 6.00 16.59
CA ALA A 58 0.71 6.74 15.51
C ALA A 58 -0.34 7.40 14.61
N PRO A 59 0.05 8.46 13.86
CA PRO A 59 -0.86 9.08 12.91
C PRO A 59 -1.40 8.08 11.88
N PRO A 60 -2.70 8.12 11.55
CA PRO A 60 -3.29 7.18 10.59
C PRO A 60 -2.59 7.16 9.23
N ALA A 61 -2.07 8.30 8.76
CA ALA A 61 -1.33 8.38 7.50
C ALA A 61 -0.06 7.49 7.48
N ALA A 62 0.62 7.32 8.62
CA ALA A 62 1.79 6.46 8.73
C ALA A 62 1.42 4.98 8.53
N TYR A 63 0.23 4.55 8.97
CA TYR A 63 -0.26 3.19 8.70
C TYR A 63 -0.57 3.00 7.22
N ARG A 64 -1.30 3.93 6.60
CA ARG A 64 -1.65 3.88 5.17
C ARG A 64 -0.41 3.80 4.30
N LEU A 65 0.51 4.74 4.48
CA LEU A 65 1.71 4.83 3.63
C LEU A 65 2.69 3.68 3.88
N ALA A 66 2.63 3.04 5.05
CA ALA A 66 3.40 1.84 5.33
C ALA A 66 2.73 0.56 4.79
N GLU A 67 1.58 0.65 4.14
CA GLU A 67 0.92 -0.49 3.56
C GLU A 67 1.74 -1.02 2.35
N PRO A 68 2.23 -2.28 2.39
CA PRO A 68 2.93 -2.93 1.28
C PRO A 68 2.24 -2.68 -0.06
N GLY A 69 2.94 -2.20 -1.09
CA GLY A 69 2.38 -2.03 -2.44
C GLY A 69 1.49 -0.79 -2.63
N ASP A 70 1.31 0.02 -1.57
CA ASP A 70 0.75 1.37 -1.69
C ASP A 70 1.84 2.36 -2.15
N THR A 71 1.62 3.65 -1.87
CA THR A 71 2.28 4.80 -2.47
C THR A 71 3.80 4.77 -2.31
N LEU A 72 4.32 4.41 -1.13
CA LEU A 72 5.78 4.40 -0.90
C LEU A 72 6.48 3.29 -1.69
N ASP A 73 5.89 2.10 -1.78
CA ASP A 73 6.49 1.01 -2.57
C ASP A 73 6.40 1.32 -4.07
N ARG A 74 5.35 2.01 -4.54
CA ARG A 74 5.27 2.54 -5.92
C ARG A 74 6.34 3.59 -6.22
N VAL A 75 6.63 4.50 -5.29
CA VAL A 75 7.75 5.45 -5.44
C VAL A 75 9.08 4.71 -5.53
N GLY A 76 9.29 3.71 -4.68
CA GLY A 76 10.46 2.82 -4.75
C GLY A 76 10.56 2.12 -6.11
N LEU A 77 9.44 1.61 -6.62
CA LEU A 77 9.35 0.97 -7.94
C LEU A 77 9.76 1.91 -9.07
N TYR A 78 9.26 3.15 -9.07
CA TYR A 78 9.59 4.13 -10.10
C TYR A 78 11.07 4.50 -10.09
N LEU A 79 11.65 4.66 -8.90
CA LEU A 79 13.10 4.91 -8.76
C LEU A 79 13.92 3.73 -9.28
N CYS A 80 13.57 2.49 -8.90
CA CYS A 80 14.25 1.29 -9.40
C CYS A 80 14.06 1.10 -10.91
N ALA A 81 12.91 1.42 -11.48
CA ALA A 81 12.67 1.35 -12.92
C ALA A 81 13.58 2.32 -13.70
N ALA A 82 13.69 3.57 -13.22
CA ALA A 82 14.59 4.57 -13.80
C ALA A 82 16.06 4.15 -13.65
N SER A 83 16.44 3.65 -12.48
CA SER A 83 17.77 3.12 -12.22
C SER A 83 18.13 1.93 -13.10
N LEU A 84 17.20 1.00 -13.30
CA LEU A 84 17.38 -0.16 -14.16
C LEU A 84 17.60 0.27 -15.62
N ALA A 85 16.85 1.27 -16.09
CA ALA A 85 17.03 1.85 -17.41
C ALA A 85 18.40 2.54 -17.58
N VAL A 86 18.83 3.32 -16.57
CA VAL A 86 20.15 3.96 -16.53
C VAL A 86 21.29 2.93 -16.49
N ALA A 87 21.15 1.87 -15.70
CA ALA A 87 22.11 0.78 -15.61
C ALA A 87 22.22 0.02 -16.95
N GLY A 88 21.09 -0.27 -17.60
CA GLY A 88 21.04 -0.86 -18.94
C GLY A 88 21.77 -0.01 -19.98
N TYR A 89 21.52 1.31 -19.99
CA TYR A 89 22.25 2.24 -20.85
C TYR A 89 23.77 2.23 -20.56
N GLY A 90 24.15 2.20 -19.29
CA GLY A 90 25.54 2.07 -18.87
C GLY A 90 26.21 0.78 -19.37
N VAL A 91 25.49 -0.35 -19.36
CA VAL A 91 25.97 -1.63 -19.91
C VAL A 91 26.21 -1.53 -21.42
N VAL A 92 25.27 -0.94 -22.17
CA VAL A 92 25.43 -0.71 -23.62
C VAL A 92 26.65 0.16 -23.92
N ARG A 93 26.89 1.18 -23.09
CA ARG A 93 27.98 2.14 -23.25
C ARG A 93 29.26 1.76 -22.52
N ARG A 94 29.36 0.57 -21.93
CA ARG A 94 30.46 0.17 -21.04
C ARG A 94 31.85 0.32 -21.65
N LYS A 95 32.00 0.11 -22.96
CA LYS A 95 33.28 0.27 -23.67
C LYS A 95 33.84 1.70 -23.54
N ALA A 96 32.97 2.72 -23.49
CA ALA A 96 33.36 4.11 -23.31
C ALA A 96 33.92 4.43 -21.91
N SER A 97 33.67 3.56 -20.92
CA SER A 97 34.18 3.69 -19.54
C SER A 97 35.49 2.92 -19.31
N GLY A 98 36.06 2.30 -20.34
CA GLY A 98 37.26 1.47 -20.24
C GLY A 98 37.04 0.24 -19.36
N LYS A 99 38.07 -0.21 -18.63
CA LYS A 99 38.01 -1.40 -17.76
C LYS A 99 36.93 -1.30 -16.66
N ALA A 100 36.67 -0.09 -16.17
CA ALA A 100 35.65 0.15 -15.15
C ALA A 100 34.21 -0.08 -15.68
N GLY A 101 34.01 -0.09 -17.00
CA GLY A 101 32.70 -0.28 -17.61
C GLY A 101 32.03 -1.61 -17.25
N VAL A 102 32.79 -2.63 -16.86
CA VAL A 102 32.21 -3.91 -16.42
C VAL A 102 31.38 -3.79 -15.13
N LEU A 103 31.61 -2.76 -14.31
CA LEU A 103 30.80 -2.49 -13.11
C LEU A 103 29.35 -2.10 -13.42
N TRP A 104 29.05 -1.66 -14.64
CA TRP A 104 27.66 -1.44 -15.05
C TRP A 104 26.85 -2.74 -15.06
N ILE A 105 27.49 -3.90 -15.21
CA ILE A 105 26.83 -5.20 -15.06
C ILE A 105 26.46 -5.45 -13.60
N SER A 106 27.35 -5.09 -12.66
CA SER A 106 27.04 -5.18 -11.23
C SER A 106 25.92 -4.22 -10.83
N ALA A 107 25.94 -2.98 -11.35
CA ALA A 107 24.86 -2.03 -11.15
C ALA A 107 23.53 -2.57 -11.70
N LEU A 108 23.53 -3.15 -12.91
CA LEU A 108 22.36 -3.78 -13.49
C LEU A 108 21.84 -4.94 -12.64
N GLY A 109 22.72 -5.81 -12.12
CA GLY A 109 22.34 -6.88 -11.21
C GLY A 109 21.68 -6.37 -9.93
N LEU A 110 22.28 -5.37 -9.28
CA LEU A 110 21.70 -4.74 -8.08
C LEU A 110 20.33 -4.10 -8.37
N GLU A 111 20.17 -3.47 -9.53
CA GLU A 111 18.89 -2.86 -9.92
C GLU A 111 17.82 -3.87 -10.30
N ILE A 112 18.18 -5.02 -10.89
CA ILE A 112 17.23 -6.12 -11.09
C ILE A 112 16.73 -6.62 -9.73
N ALA A 113 17.64 -6.82 -8.76
CA ALA A 113 17.26 -7.20 -7.40
C ALA A 113 16.37 -6.15 -6.72
N GLY A 114 16.74 -4.87 -6.81
CA GLY A 114 16.01 -3.74 -6.23
C GLY A 114 14.63 -3.54 -6.86
N PHE A 115 14.55 -3.58 -8.19
CA PHE A 115 13.29 -3.51 -8.95
C PHE A 115 12.36 -4.66 -8.58
N TRP A 116 12.86 -5.90 -8.57
CA TRP A 116 12.07 -7.05 -8.15
C TRP A 116 11.59 -6.90 -6.71
N TYR A 117 12.46 -6.45 -5.79
CA TYR A 117 12.08 -6.19 -4.41
C TYR A 117 10.98 -5.13 -4.29
N ALA A 118 11.03 -4.04 -5.08
CA ALA A 118 10.03 -2.98 -5.07
C ALA A 118 8.70 -3.39 -5.72
N ALA A 119 8.75 -4.19 -6.78
CA ALA A 119 7.57 -4.71 -7.48
C ALA A 119 6.83 -5.80 -6.68
N ASN A 120 7.52 -6.43 -5.72
CA ASN A 120 6.99 -7.52 -4.89
C ASN A 120 6.84 -7.05 -3.44
N PRO A 121 5.80 -6.25 -3.13
CA PRO A 121 5.60 -5.73 -1.80
C PRO A 121 5.43 -6.86 -0.78
N TRP A 122 6.14 -6.75 0.34
CA TRP A 122 6.09 -7.71 1.43
C TRP A 122 5.83 -7.03 2.78
N PRO A 123 5.09 -7.69 3.71
CA PRO A 123 4.32 -8.92 3.52
C PRO A 123 3.09 -8.70 2.65
N THR A 124 2.58 -9.78 2.09
CA THR A 124 1.18 -9.86 1.63
C THR A 124 0.26 -9.88 2.86
N PHE A 125 -0.94 -9.32 2.74
CA PHE A 125 -1.90 -9.27 3.86
C PHE A 125 -2.98 -10.33 3.81
N ASP A 126 -3.03 -11.08 2.72
CA ASP A 126 -4.02 -12.10 2.46
C ASP A 126 -3.49 -13.51 2.78
N GLY A 127 -2.34 -13.63 3.46
CA GLY A 127 -1.72 -14.92 3.78
C GLY A 127 -0.99 -15.59 2.60
N TRP A 128 -0.98 -14.97 1.42
CA TRP A 128 -0.33 -15.56 0.24
C TRP A 128 1.19 -15.35 0.23
N HIS A 129 2.01 -16.37 -0.02
CA HIS A 129 3.48 -16.27 0.00
C HIS A 129 4.10 -15.21 -0.96
N GLY A 130 3.40 -14.78 -2.02
CA GLY A 130 3.92 -13.76 -2.94
C GLY A 130 5.00 -14.28 -3.91
N LEU A 131 5.77 -13.38 -4.55
CA LEU A 131 6.82 -13.71 -5.52
C LEU A 131 8.15 -13.01 -5.16
N GLY A 132 8.22 -12.39 -3.98
CA GLY A 132 9.40 -11.67 -3.51
C GLY A 132 10.57 -12.59 -3.18
N TRP A 133 11.78 -12.04 -3.09
CA TRP A 133 13.00 -12.81 -2.79
C TRP A 133 12.92 -13.64 -1.49
N ARG A 134 12.10 -13.21 -0.54
CA ARG A 134 11.91 -13.89 0.76
C ARG A 134 11.25 -15.25 0.62
N VAL A 135 10.48 -15.47 -0.44
CA VAL A 135 9.78 -16.73 -0.73
C VAL A 135 10.76 -17.90 -0.83
N VAL A 136 12.00 -17.68 -1.24
CA VAL A 136 13.03 -18.73 -1.29
C VAL A 136 13.18 -19.45 0.06
N ALA A 137 13.05 -18.70 1.16
CA ALA A 137 13.15 -19.21 2.53
C ALA A 137 11.80 -19.54 3.18
N ASP A 138 10.68 -19.29 2.49
CA ASP A 138 9.35 -19.60 2.98
C ASP A 138 9.07 -21.10 2.84
N SER A 139 8.82 -21.79 3.95
CA SER A 139 8.52 -23.21 3.95
C SER A 139 7.12 -23.54 3.45
N GLU A 140 6.19 -22.59 3.49
CA GLU A 140 4.80 -22.77 3.06
C GLU A 140 4.64 -22.50 1.55
N ALA A 141 5.64 -21.87 0.92
CA ALA A 141 5.61 -21.60 -0.51
C ALA A 141 5.84 -22.87 -1.37
N PRO A 142 5.20 -22.97 -2.56
CA PRO A 142 5.40 -24.09 -3.47
C PRO A 142 6.88 -24.29 -3.85
N MET A 143 7.35 -25.54 -3.82
CA MET A 143 8.76 -25.88 -4.08
C MET A 143 9.25 -25.35 -5.44
N GLY A 144 8.45 -25.46 -6.50
CA GLY A 144 8.81 -24.96 -7.83
C GLY A 144 9.05 -23.46 -7.85
N LEU A 145 8.25 -22.68 -7.12
CA LEU A 145 8.41 -21.24 -6.99
C LEU A 145 9.71 -20.89 -6.25
N ARG A 146 9.98 -21.59 -5.14
CA ARG A 146 11.21 -21.40 -4.34
C ARG A 146 12.47 -21.68 -5.16
N ILE A 147 12.48 -22.78 -5.92
CA ILE A 147 13.60 -23.15 -6.80
C ILE A 147 13.77 -22.11 -7.91
N GLY A 148 12.68 -21.68 -8.56
CA GLY A 148 12.71 -20.68 -9.62
C GLY A 148 13.29 -19.34 -9.14
N LEU A 149 12.82 -18.84 -7.99
CA LEU A 149 13.32 -17.60 -7.39
C LEU A 149 14.77 -17.74 -6.89
N GLY A 150 15.13 -18.91 -6.34
CA GLY A 150 16.51 -19.20 -5.91
C GLY A 150 17.50 -19.18 -7.09
N ALA A 151 17.12 -19.79 -8.21
CA ALA A 151 17.92 -19.75 -9.44
C ALA A 151 18.07 -18.33 -9.99
N ALA A 152 16.98 -17.55 -10.02
CA ALA A 152 17.02 -16.14 -10.44
C ALA A 152 17.94 -15.31 -9.53
N ALA A 153 17.87 -15.50 -8.20
CA ALA A 153 18.74 -14.83 -7.25
C ALA A 153 20.22 -15.18 -7.47
N ALA A 154 20.55 -16.45 -7.76
CA ALA A 154 21.92 -16.87 -8.06
C ALA A 154 22.49 -16.19 -9.33
N VAL A 155 21.67 -16.04 -10.38
CA VAL A 155 22.07 -15.30 -11.60
C VAL A 155 22.37 -13.84 -11.28
N VAL A 156 21.48 -13.17 -10.52
CA VAL A 156 21.67 -11.78 -10.13
C VAL A 156 22.94 -11.60 -9.28
N LEU A 157 23.18 -12.50 -8.32
CA LEU A 157 24.41 -12.50 -7.52
C LEU A 157 25.66 -12.69 -8.40
N GLY A 158 25.59 -13.55 -9.40
CA GLY A 158 26.66 -13.72 -10.40
C GLY A 158 26.95 -12.44 -11.19
N MET A 159 25.90 -11.72 -11.61
CA MET A 159 26.03 -10.41 -12.29
C MET A 159 26.72 -9.37 -11.40
N VAL A 160 26.50 -9.41 -10.08
CA VAL A 160 27.13 -8.49 -9.13
C VAL A 160 28.58 -8.90 -8.85
N ALA A 161 28.81 -10.15 -8.44
CA ALA A 161 30.09 -10.60 -7.91
C ALA A 161 31.17 -10.77 -8.99
N ALA A 162 30.84 -11.29 -10.18
CA ALA A 162 31.85 -11.61 -11.19
C ALA A 162 32.60 -10.37 -11.73
N PRO A 163 31.95 -9.23 -12.05
CA PRO A 163 32.67 -8.02 -12.44
C PRO A 163 33.56 -7.45 -11.33
N ILE A 164 33.08 -7.48 -10.08
CA ILE A 164 33.83 -6.98 -8.92
C ILE A 164 35.09 -7.83 -8.72
N ALA A 165 34.97 -9.16 -8.77
CA ALA A 165 36.10 -10.08 -8.66
C ALA A 165 37.16 -9.86 -9.75
N ARG A 166 36.73 -9.62 -11.00
CA ARG A 166 37.62 -9.29 -12.13
C ARG A 166 38.37 -7.98 -11.94
N LEU A 167 37.81 -7.04 -11.18
CA LEU A 167 38.39 -5.72 -10.92
C LEU A 167 39.13 -5.62 -9.58
N ARG A 168 39.30 -6.71 -8.82
CA ARG A 168 39.91 -6.69 -7.47
C ARG A 168 41.21 -5.87 -7.37
N ARG A 169 42.08 -5.97 -8.39
CA ARG A 169 43.37 -5.26 -8.44
C ARG A 169 43.23 -3.76 -8.71
N ALA A 170 42.12 -3.33 -9.32
CA ALA A 170 41.84 -1.93 -9.65
C ALA A 170 41.00 -1.22 -8.58
N VAL A 171 40.54 -1.91 -7.54
CA VAL A 171 39.66 -1.35 -6.49
C VAL A 171 40.22 -0.07 -5.86
N PRO A 172 41.51 0.04 -5.46
CA PRO A 172 42.03 1.28 -4.87
C PRO A 172 41.89 2.49 -5.79
N LEU A 173 42.15 2.31 -7.09
CA LEU A 173 42.00 3.37 -8.09
C LEU A 173 40.53 3.76 -8.30
N LEU A 174 39.63 2.77 -8.30
CA LEU A 174 38.18 3.01 -8.40
C LEU A 174 37.64 3.76 -7.18
N ILE A 175 38.11 3.45 -5.98
CA ILE A 175 37.77 4.17 -4.75
C ILE A 175 38.23 5.64 -4.85
N LEU A 176 39.47 5.90 -5.26
CA LEU A 176 39.98 7.26 -5.43
C LEU A 176 39.17 8.05 -6.47
N ARG A 177 38.82 7.42 -7.60
CA ARG A 177 37.96 8.02 -8.62
C ARG A 177 36.56 8.31 -8.07
N GLY A 178 35.97 7.37 -7.35
CA GLY A 178 34.65 7.53 -6.72
C GLY A 178 34.62 8.63 -5.66
N ARG A 179 35.70 8.79 -4.88
CA ARG A 179 35.85 9.91 -3.93
C ARG A 179 35.92 11.25 -4.65
N ARG A 180 36.75 11.38 -5.69
CA ARG A 180 36.88 12.62 -6.48
C ARG A 180 35.57 13.01 -7.18
N ALA A 181 34.78 12.03 -7.59
CA ALA A 181 33.48 12.25 -8.22
C ALA A 181 32.33 12.49 -7.21
N GLY A 182 32.59 12.39 -5.90
CA GLY A 182 31.54 12.47 -4.88
C GLY A 182 30.50 11.35 -4.99
N VAL A 183 30.89 10.20 -5.55
CA VAL A 183 30.02 9.02 -5.77
C VAL A 183 30.10 8.08 -4.57
N LEU A 184 31.27 7.98 -3.92
CA LEU A 184 31.47 7.00 -2.85
C LEU A 184 30.57 7.26 -1.62
N SER A 185 30.32 8.53 -1.27
CA SER A 185 29.41 8.88 -0.17
C SER A 185 27.96 8.53 -0.48
N LEU A 186 27.53 8.72 -1.74
CA LEU A 186 26.18 8.35 -2.20
C LEU A 186 25.99 6.83 -2.14
N LEU A 187 26.97 6.06 -2.63
CA LEU A 187 26.94 4.59 -2.60
C LEU A 187 26.97 4.06 -1.16
N GLY A 188 27.80 4.62 -0.30
CA GLY A 188 27.87 4.21 1.11
C GLY A 188 26.56 4.45 1.86
N ALA A 189 25.98 5.65 1.72
CA ALA A 189 24.69 5.95 2.33
C ALA A 189 23.55 5.13 1.71
N SER A 190 23.55 4.93 0.39
CA SER A 190 22.59 4.04 -0.27
C SER A 190 22.63 2.62 0.30
N ALA A 191 23.83 2.04 0.43
CA ALA A 191 23.99 0.70 0.99
C ALA A 191 23.46 0.60 2.42
N VAL A 192 23.75 1.60 3.27
CA VAL A 192 23.21 1.65 4.65
C VAL A 192 21.69 1.73 4.65
N LEU A 193 21.11 2.63 3.87
CA LEU A 193 19.65 2.81 3.82
C LEU A 193 18.91 1.58 3.26
N VAL A 194 19.45 0.95 2.22
CA VAL A 194 18.91 -0.32 1.69
C VAL A 194 19.08 -1.45 2.71
N ALA A 195 20.21 -1.53 3.41
CA ALA A 195 20.40 -2.51 4.48
C ALA A 195 19.38 -2.32 5.61
N LEU A 196 19.07 -1.07 6.00
CA LEU A 196 18.00 -0.77 6.96
C LEU A 196 16.63 -1.25 6.47
N ARG A 197 16.33 -1.15 5.17
CA ARG A 197 15.10 -1.73 4.60
C ARG A 197 15.08 -3.24 4.71
N VAL A 198 16.19 -3.90 4.36
CA VAL A 198 16.30 -5.37 4.36
C VAL A 198 16.21 -5.93 5.78
N ALA A 199 16.87 -5.26 6.74
CA ALA A 199 16.88 -5.63 8.16
C ALA A 199 15.57 -5.28 8.90
N GLY A 200 14.80 -4.30 8.39
CA GLY A 200 13.56 -3.85 9.01
C GLY A 200 12.48 -4.94 9.04
N TRP A 201 12.41 -5.67 10.15
CA TRP A 201 11.34 -6.60 10.51
C TRP A 201 10.76 -6.18 11.86
N PRO A 202 9.42 -6.01 12.02
CA PRO A 202 8.34 -6.27 11.06
C PRO A 202 8.07 -5.10 10.09
N ALA A 203 7.51 -5.41 8.91
CA ALA A 203 7.32 -4.46 7.80
C ALA A 203 5.88 -3.90 7.67
N VAL A 204 5.04 -4.10 8.69
CA VAL A 204 3.61 -3.71 8.71
C VAL A 204 3.37 -2.57 9.71
N GLY A 205 2.44 -1.67 9.39
CA GLY A 205 2.08 -0.56 10.25
C GLY A 205 3.21 0.47 10.39
N PRO A 206 3.24 1.29 11.44
CA PRO A 206 4.18 2.40 11.58
C PRO A 206 5.64 1.95 11.62
N GLY A 207 5.90 0.72 12.07
CA GLY A 207 7.24 0.13 12.04
C GLY A 207 7.77 -0.05 10.60
N GLY A 208 6.89 -0.32 9.64
CA GLY A 208 7.23 -0.45 8.22
C GLY A 208 7.37 0.88 7.47
N TYR A 209 7.00 2.00 8.08
CA TYR A 209 7.01 3.32 7.45
C TYR A 209 8.43 3.80 7.12
N TRP A 210 9.30 3.87 8.14
CA TRP A 210 10.68 4.35 7.98
C TRP A 210 11.57 3.43 7.13
N PRO A 211 11.48 2.09 7.24
CA PRO A 211 12.19 1.20 6.32
C PRO A 211 11.87 1.47 4.84
N ARG A 212 10.62 1.78 4.49
CA ARG A 212 10.24 2.14 3.10
C ARG A 212 10.85 3.46 2.66
N TRP A 213 10.84 4.48 3.52
CA TRP A 213 11.55 5.73 3.27
C TRP A 213 13.07 5.55 3.14
N ALA A 214 13.65 4.66 3.95
CA ALA A 214 15.06 4.28 3.80
C ALA A 214 15.30 3.64 2.43
N PHE A 215 14.43 2.74 1.97
CA PHE A 215 14.53 2.18 0.62
C PHE A 215 14.45 3.24 -0.47
N ILE A 216 13.46 4.14 -0.42
CA ILE A 216 13.31 5.25 -1.37
C ILE A 216 14.58 6.11 -1.40
N GLY A 217 15.09 6.50 -0.23
CA GLY A 217 16.33 7.27 -0.14
C GLY A 217 17.54 6.50 -0.66
N GLY A 218 17.63 5.21 -0.36
CA GLY A 218 18.70 4.32 -0.83
C GLY A 218 18.70 4.17 -2.35
N ALA A 219 17.54 3.90 -2.95
CA ALA A 219 17.35 3.79 -4.40
C ALA A 219 17.66 5.13 -5.09
N TRP A 220 17.20 6.24 -4.52
CA TRP A 220 17.50 7.58 -5.03
C TRP A 220 19.01 7.89 -5.04
N LEU A 221 19.70 7.66 -3.93
CA LEU A 221 21.14 7.94 -3.83
C LEU A 221 21.95 7.06 -4.78
N PHE A 222 21.51 5.81 -5.00
CA PHE A 222 22.12 4.92 -5.98
C PHE A 222 21.90 5.40 -7.42
N LEU A 223 20.67 5.81 -7.77
CA LEU A 223 20.35 6.43 -9.05
C LEU A 223 21.24 7.66 -9.29
N ALA A 224 21.33 8.56 -8.31
CA ALA A 224 22.15 9.76 -8.40
C ALA A 224 23.65 9.43 -8.58
N ALA A 225 24.15 8.39 -7.90
CA ALA A 225 25.51 7.88 -8.07
C ALA A 225 25.76 7.38 -9.51
N MET A 226 24.80 6.67 -10.09
CA MET A 226 24.88 6.22 -11.48
C MET A 226 24.81 7.37 -12.47
N LEU A 227 23.91 8.33 -12.27
CA LEU A 227 23.79 9.52 -13.11
C LEU A 227 25.08 10.34 -13.13
N ARG A 228 25.78 10.46 -12.00
CA ARG A 228 27.12 11.08 -11.91
C ARG A 228 28.22 10.28 -12.60
N SER A 229 28.04 8.97 -12.69
CA SER A 229 29.01 8.04 -13.26
C SER A 229 28.74 7.73 -14.74
N LEU A 230 27.68 8.31 -15.32
CA LEU A 230 27.28 8.05 -16.70
C LEU A 230 28.45 8.29 -17.67
N PRO A 231 28.66 7.37 -18.64
CA PRO A 231 29.66 7.57 -19.67
C PRO A 231 29.34 8.86 -20.46
N PRO A 232 30.36 9.58 -20.97
CA PRO A 232 30.13 10.76 -21.76
C PRO A 232 29.21 10.44 -22.94
N MET A 233 28.16 11.24 -23.08
CA MET A 233 27.22 11.13 -24.19
C MET A 233 27.92 11.59 -25.48
N SER A 234 27.46 11.05 -26.61
CA SER A 234 27.91 11.52 -27.93
C SER A 234 27.69 13.04 -28.05
N SER A 235 28.62 13.73 -28.71
CA SER A 235 28.49 15.15 -29.06
C SER A 235 27.36 15.37 -30.08
N ARG A 236 27.02 14.35 -30.88
CA ARG A 236 25.94 14.41 -31.87
C ARG A 236 24.59 14.51 -31.18
N ARG A 237 23.90 15.65 -31.36
CA ARG A 237 22.58 15.95 -30.77
C ARG A 237 21.56 14.84 -31.01
N ALA A 238 21.48 14.30 -32.23
CA ALA A 238 20.54 13.23 -32.58
C ALA A 238 20.76 11.96 -31.73
N VAL A 239 22.02 11.54 -31.54
CA VAL A 239 22.34 10.35 -30.72
C VAL A 239 21.99 10.59 -29.25
N ARG A 240 22.22 11.81 -28.75
CA ARG A 240 21.84 12.19 -27.38
C ARG A 240 20.33 12.13 -27.17
N VAL A 241 19.57 12.72 -28.08
CA VAL A 241 18.09 12.70 -28.03
C VAL A 241 17.58 11.27 -28.12
N ALA A 242 18.06 10.48 -29.09
CA ALA A 242 17.66 9.08 -29.24
C ALA A 242 17.97 8.24 -27.99
N SER A 243 19.14 8.44 -27.37
CA SER A 243 19.51 7.76 -26.12
C SER A 243 18.60 8.16 -24.96
N GLY A 244 18.27 9.45 -24.85
CA GLY A 244 17.33 9.96 -23.84
C GLY A 244 15.94 9.35 -24.00
N LEU A 245 15.41 9.32 -25.23
CA LEU A 245 14.13 8.69 -25.55
C LEU A 245 14.15 7.18 -25.25
N ALA A 246 15.24 6.49 -25.57
CA ALA A 246 15.37 5.06 -25.27
C ALA A 246 15.36 4.78 -23.76
N VAL A 247 16.07 5.58 -22.95
CA VAL A 247 16.05 5.44 -21.48
C VAL A 247 14.66 5.74 -20.93
N ALA A 248 13.98 6.78 -21.42
CA ALA A 248 12.62 7.12 -21.01
C ALA A 248 11.62 6.02 -21.37
N GLY A 249 11.67 5.51 -22.61
CA GLY A 249 10.82 4.40 -23.06
C GLY A 249 11.03 3.13 -22.25
N MET A 250 12.30 2.76 -21.98
CA MET A 250 12.63 1.62 -21.12
C MET A 250 12.16 1.81 -19.68
N THR A 251 12.23 3.03 -19.15
CA THR A 251 11.70 3.35 -17.82
C THR A 251 10.18 3.14 -17.77
N ALA A 252 9.45 3.62 -18.79
CA ALA A 252 8.00 3.43 -18.88
C ALA A 252 7.62 1.93 -18.96
N VAL A 253 8.36 1.14 -19.75
CA VAL A 253 8.16 -0.32 -19.82
C VAL A 253 8.37 -0.97 -18.46
N PHE A 254 9.44 -0.65 -17.74
CA PHE A 254 9.67 -1.22 -16.41
C PHE A 254 8.65 -0.76 -15.38
N ILE A 255 8.17 0.49 -15.45
CA ILE A 255 7.07 0.95 -14.61
C ILE A 255 5.81 0.10 -14.88
N ALA A 256 5.43 -0.07 -16.15
CA ALA A 256 4.27 -0.88 -16.51
C ALA A 256 4.39 -2.33 -16.02
N THR A 257 5.52 -3.00 -16.29
CA THR A 257 5.79 -4.36 -15.80
C THR A 257 5.74 -4.43 -14.28
N GLY A 258 6.32 -3.46 -13.59
CA GLY A 258 6.32 -3.41 -12.14
C GLY A 258 4.92 -3.24 -11.55
N LEU A 259 4.10 -2.39 -12.17
CA LEU A 259 2.71 -2.18 -11.76
C LEU A 259 1.86 -3.42 -11.99
N GLU A 260 2.07 -4.16 -13.09
CA GLU A 260 1.43 -5.47 -13.31
C GLU A 260 1.80 -6.48 -12.24
N VAL A 261 3.07 -6.54 -11.83
CA VAL A 261 3.51 -7.41 -10.73
C VAL A 261 2.88 -6.96 -9.40
N VAL A 262 2.86 -5.66 -9.09
CA VAL A 262 2.19 -5.13 -7.88
C VAL A 262 0.70 -5.46 -7.89
N TRP A 263 0.02 -5.32 -9.03
CA TRP A 263 -1.39 -5.69 -9.20
C TRP A 263 -1.60 -7.19 -9.01
N TYR A 264 -0.71 -8.03 -9.56
CA TYR A 264 -0.75 -9.47 -9.29
C TYR A 264 -0.60 -9.75 -7.79
N HIS A 265 0.23 -8.99 -7.06
CA HIS A 265 0.31 -9.09 -5.60
C HIS A 265 -0.92 -8.62 -4.85
N ARG A 266 -1.71 -7.73 -5.45
CA ARG A 266 -2.87 -7.09 -4.84
C ARG A 266 -4.01 -7.04 -5.85
N PRO A 267 -4.54 -8.22 -6.20
CA PRO A 267 -5.53 -8.33 -7.28
C PRO A 267 -6.83 -7.62 -6.91
N LEU A 268 -7.08 -7.45 -5.61
CA LEU A 268 -8.13 -6.62 -5.05
C LEU A 268 -7.48 -5.56 -4.15
N GLU A 269 -7.88 -4.30 -4.29
CA GLU A 269 -7.33 -3.24 -3.44
C GLU A 269 -7.69 -3.50 -1.97
N ARG A 270 -6.72 -3.27 -1.06
CA ARG A 270 -6.89 -3.47 0.39
C ARG A 270 -7.35 -4.88 0.78
N LEU A 271 -7.07 -5.89 -0.05
CA LEU A 271 -7.32 -7.28 0.31
C LEU A 271 -6.50 -7.64 1.54
N ARG A 272 -7.20 -8.11 2.57
CA ARG A 272 -6.60 -8.50 3.83
C ARG A 272 -7.36 -9.65 4.44
N GLU A 273 -6.62 -10.63 4.91
CA GLU A 273 -7.10 -11.66 5.80
C GLU A 273 -7.18 -11.08 7.22
N ILE A 274 -8.40 -11.00 7.75
CA ILE A 274 -8.65 -10.52 9.12
C ILE A 274 -8.87 -11.67 10.10
N GLU A 275 -9.27 -12.84 9.60
CA GLU A 275 -9.27 -14.10 10.34
C GLU A 275 -8.76 -15.22 9.43
N PRO A 276 -7.62 -15.86 9.76
CA PRO A 276 -6.92 -16.79 8.87
C PRO A 276 -7.81 -17.89 8.28
N GLY A 277 -7.88 -17.95 6.95
CA GLY A 277 -8.68 -18.91 6.18
C GLY A 277 -10.20 -18.76 6.33
N ARG A 278 -10.69 -17.71 7.00
CA ARG A 278 -12.11 -17.56 7.34
C ARG A 278 -12.71 -16.28 6.81
N ILE A 279 -12.12 -15.14 7.12
CA ILE A 279 -12.69 -13.83 6.79
C ILE A 279 -11.64 -12.94 6.16
N TYR A 280 -11.96 -12.44 4.98
CA TYR A 280 -11.19 -11.51 4.19
C TYR A 280 -11.98 -10.22 4.00
N ILE A 281 -11.27 -9.11 3.90
CA ILE A 281 -11.84 -7.82 3.56
C ILE A 281 -11.15 -7.24 2.33
N SER A 282 -11.88 -6.51 1.49
CA SER A 282 -11.29 -5.79 0.35
C SER A 282 -12.08 -4.53 -0.01
N ALA A 283 -11.51 -3.72 -0.90
CA ALA A 283 -12.28 -2.77 -1.67
C ALA A 283 -13.13 -3.51 -2.72
N MET A 284 -13.88 -2.76 -3.51
CA MET A 284 -14.77 -3.36 -4.49
C MET A 284 -13.99 -4.22 -5.47
N PRO A 285 -14.38 -5.50 -5.61
CA PRO A 285 -13.74 -6.36 -6.57
C PRO A 285 -14.08 -6.01 -8.01
N HIS A 286 -13.20 -6.43 -8.90
CA HIS A 286 -13.41 -6.49 -10.34
C HIS A 286 -13.12 -7.91 -10.83
N GLY A 287 -13.75 -8.36 -11.93
CA GLY A 287 -13.73 -9.77 -12.35
C GLY A 287 -12.33 -10.42 -12.36
N LYS A 288 -11.37 -9.82 -13.07
CA LYS A 288 -9.97 -10.33 -13.14
C LYS A 288 -9.29 -10.42 -11.75
N GLY A 289 -9.66 -9.53 -10.84
CA GLY A 289 -9.09 -9.49 -9.49
C GLY A 289 -9.69 -10.56 -8.60
N LEU A 290 -11.00 -10.80 -8.75
CA LEU A 290 -11.69 -11.90 -8.08
C LEU A 290 -11.15 -13.24 -8.54
N GLU A 291 -10.91 -13.44 -9.82
CA GLU A 291 -10.35 -14.69 -10.34
C GLU A 291 -9.01 -15.02 -9.67
N VAL A 292 -8.08 -14.06 -9.67
CA VAL A 292 -6.77 -14.24 -9.03
C VAL A 292 -6.88 -14.44 -7.51
N ALA A 293 -7.77 -13.70 -6.83
CA ALA A 293 -7.95 -13.83 -5.38
C ALA A 293 -8.66 -15.13 -5.00
N HIS A 294 -9.66 -15.57 -5.77
CA HIS A 294 -10.39 -16.82 -5.58
C HIS A 294 -9.50 -18.03 -5.87
N ASP A 295 -8.60 -17.96 -6.84
CA ASP A 295 -7.63 -19.03 -7.07
C ASP A 295 -6.71 -19.29 -5.88
N ARG A 296 -6.45 -18.25 -5.08
CA ARG A 296 -5.64 -18.33 -3.85
C ARG A 296 -6.45 -18.82 -2.66
N HIS A 297 -7.64 -18.24 -2.47
CA HIS A 297 -8.37 -18.33 -1.21
C HIS A 297 -9.67 -19.14 -1.29
N ARG A 298 -10.17 -19.43 -2.50
CA ARG A 298 -11.38 -20.24 -2.75
C ARG A 298 -12.60 -19.76 -1.96
N PHE A 299 -12.91 -18.46 -2.07
CA PHE A 299 -14.06 -17.84 -1.40
C PHE A 299 -15.36 -18.61 -1.67
N LYS A 300 -16.15 -18.83 -0.61
CA LYS A 300 -17.49 -19.44 -0.70
C LYS A 300 -18.61 -18.42 -0.56
N THR A 301 -18.33 -17.30 0.10
CA THR A 301 -19.32 -16.23 0.33
C THR A 301 -18.72 -14.88 0.00
N ILE A 302 -19.47 -14.01 -0.65
CA ILE A 302 -19.17 -12.60 -0.84
C ILE A 302 -20.26 -11.76 -0.18
N ILE A 303 -19.86 -10.82 0.68
CA ILE A 303 -20.74 -9.87 1.35
C ILE A 303 -20.44 -8.47 0.82
N ASN A 304 -21.35 -7.92 0.02
CA ASN A 304 -21.28 -6.55 -0.50
C ASN A 304 -22.01 -5.60 0.45
N LEU A 305 -21.24 -4.83 1.22
CA LEU A 305 -21.77 -3.80 2.13
C LEU A 305 -22.14 -2.50 1.40
N PHE A 306 -21.85 -2.37 0.10
CA PHE A 306 -22.25 -1.20 -0.68
C PHE A 306 -23.72 -1.31 -1.11
N GLN A 307 -24.47 -0.22 -0.94
CA GLN A 307 -25.87 -0.13 -1.36
C GLN A 307 -25.94 0.20 -2.85
N GLU A 308 -25.73 -0.82 -3.68
CA GLU A 308 -25.67 -0.72 -5.15
C GLU A 308 -26.97 -0.23 -5.78
N ASP A 309 -28.10 -0.42 -5.10
CA ASP A 309 -29.43 -0.12 -5.61
C ASP A 309 -29.87 1.34 -5.35
N LEU A 310 -29.04 2.13 -4.65
CA LEU A 310 -29.28 3.56 -4.49
C LEU A 310 -28.98 4.33 -5.79
N PRO A 311 -29.84 5.29 -6.20
CA PRO A 311 -29.64 6.04 -7.43
C PRO A 311 -28.26 6.71 -7.51
N GLY A 312 -27.54 6.47 -8.60
CA GLY A 312 -26.22 7.05 -8.84
C GLY A 312 -25.06 6.43 -8.05
N LEU A 313 -25.31 5.37 -7.25
CA LEU A 313 -24.27 4.68 -6.48
C LEU A 313 -23.88 3.31 -7.03
N ARG A 314 -24.55 2.81 -8.08
CA ARG A 314 -24.19 1.53 -8.71
C ARG A 314 -22.76 1.56 -9.24
N SER A 315 -21.97 0.58 -8.84
CA SER A 315 -20.62 0.40 -9.34
C SER A 315 -20.60 -0.17 -10.78
N PRO A 316 -19.62 0.24 -11.61
CA PRO A 316 -19.41 -0.37 -12.92
C PRO A 316 -18.93 -1.83 -12.87
N HIS A 317 -18.50 -2.32 -11.69
CA HIS A 317 -17.96 -3.68 -11.54
C HIS A 317 -18.96 -4.70 -10.99
N LEU A 318 -20.18 -4.28 -10.65
CA LEU A 318 -21.16 -5.16 -10.01
C LEU A 318 -21.58 -6.33 -10.90
N ASP A 319 -21.78 -6.09 -12.20
CA ASP A 319 -22.26 -7.13 -13.11
C ASP A 319 -21.21 -8.25 -13.27
N ASP A 320 -19.93 -7.88 -13.39
CA ASP A 320 -18.81 -8.83 -13.42
C ASP A 320 -18.71 -9.63 -12.13
N GLU A 321 -18.93 -8.97 -10.99
CA GLU A 321 -18.89 -9.59 -9.67
C GLU A 321 -20.03 -10.62 -9.48
N LEU A 322 -21.26 -10.27 -9.88
CA LEU A 322 -22.41 -11.18 -9.81
C LEU A 322 -22.22 -12.39 -10.73
N ALA A 323 -21.78 -12.15 -11.97
CA ALA A 323 -21.48 -13.23 -12.92
C ALA A 323 -20.35 -14.15 -12.41
N PHE A 324 -19.33 -13.57 -11.76
CA PHE A 324 -18.27 -14.34 -11.12
C PHE A 324 -18.82 -15.21 -9.99
N ALA A 325 -19.65 -14.64 -9.11
CA ALA A 325 -20.23 -15.36 -7.99
C ALA A 325 -21.11 -16.53 -8.46
N GLU A 326 -21.97 -16.28 -9.46
CA GLU A 326 -22.84 -17.31 -10.05
C GLU A 326 -22.03 -18.46 -10.69
N SER A 327 -21.04 -18.13 -11.53
CA SER A 327 -20.22 -19.13 -12.23
C SER A 327 -19.36 -20.00 -11.31
N HIS A 328 -19.07 -19.53 -10.09
CA HIS A 328 -18.26 -20.25 -9.10
C HIS A 328 -19.10 -20.83 -7.95
N GLY A 329 -20.43 -20.70 -7.98
CA GLY A 329 -21.31 -21.16 -6.91
C GLY A 329 -21.07 -20.46 -5.57
N ILE A 330 -20.67 -19.19 -5.60
CA ILE A 330 -20.39 -18.36 -4.42
C ILE A 330 -21.70 -17.75 -3.91
N HIS A 331 -21.97 -17.88 -2.61
CA HIS A 331 -23.10 -17.22 -1.98
C HIS A 331 -22.89 -15.71 -1.93
N TYR A 332 -23.71 -14.94 -2.66
CA TYR A 332 -23.60 -13.49 -2.73
C TYR A 332 -24.68 -12.81 -1.88
N VAL A 333 -24.26 -11.96 -0.94
CA VAL A 333 -25.14 -11.27 0.02
C VAL A 333 -25.00 -9.76 -0.15
N ARG A 334 -26.10 -9.09 -0.53
CA ARG A 334 -26.12 -7.66 -0.88
C ARG A 334 -26.73 -6.81 0.24
N SER A 335 -26.12 -5.67 0.52
CA SER A 335 -26.64 -4.66 1.44
C SER A 335 -27.95 -4.06 0.94
N PRO A 336 -29.03 -4.05 1.75
CA PRO A 336 -30.30 -3.47 1.35
C PRO A 336 -30.26 -1.94 1.34
N ALA A 337 -31.12 -1.33 0.53
CA ALA A 337 -31.33 0.12 0.53
C ALA A 337 -32.16 0.58 1.74
N SER A 338 -33.05 -0.29 2.25
CA SER A 338 -33.97 0.02 3.35
C SER A 338 -33.29 -0.02 4.73
N ALA A 339 -33.61 0.96 5.57
CA ALA A 339 -33.25 0.96 6.98
C ALA A 339 -33.92 -0.17 7.77
N ILE A 340 -35.14 -0.57 7.40
CA ILE A 340 -35.86 -1.70 8.02
C ILE A 340 -35.10 -3.01 7.79
N GLU A 341 -34.63 -3.26 6.57
CA GLU A 341 -33.92 -4.48 6.20
C GLU A 341 -32.46 -4.49 6.67
N ALA A 342 -31.86 -3.33 6.91
CA ALA A 342 -30.44 -3.19 7.26
C ALA A 342 -30.05 -3.93 8.56
N GLU A 343 -30.96 -4.01 9.55
CA GLU A 343 -30.71 -4.74 10.79
C GLU A 343 -30.66 -6.26 10.57
N ALA A 344 -31.61 -6.80 9.80
CA ALA A 344 -31.65 -8.22 9.44
C ALA A 344 -30.45 -8.61 8.56
N PHE A 345 -30.03 -7.71 7.66
CA PHE A 345 -28.80 -7.88 6.90
C PHE A 345 -27.57 -7.95 7.80
N LEU A 346 -27.47 -7.07 8.80
CA LEU A 346 -26.36 -7.13 9.75
C LEU A 346 -26.34 -8.46 10.52
N ASP A 347 -27.50 -8.94 10.97
CA ASP A 347 -27.63 -10.25 11.62
C ASP A 347 -27.14 -11.39 10.73
N GLU A 348 -27.59 -11.43 9.48
CA GLU A 348 -27.21 -12.46 8.53
C GLU A 348 -25.71 -12.44 8.25
N THR A 349 -25.12 -11.27 8.04
CA THR A 349 -23.68 -11.16 7.76
C THR A 349 -22.82 -11.57 8.96
N LEU A 350 -23.24 -11.26 10.19
CA LEU A 350 -22.55 -11.73 11.40
C LEU A 350 -22.71 -13.24 11.60
N ARG A 351 -23.88 -13.81 11.28
CA ARG A 351 -24.11 -15.26 11.28
C ARG A 351 -23.17 -15.95 10.30
N LEU A 352 -23.11 -15.51 9.05
CA LEU A 352 -22.22 -16.04 8.02
C LEU A 352 -20.74 -15.94 8.40
N ALA A 353 -20.34 -14.87 9.08
CA ALA A 353 -18.97 -14.72 9.58
C ALA A 353 -18.59 -15.79 10.63
N THR A 354 -19.57 -16.41 11.28
CA THR A 354 -19.38 -17.50 12.27
C THR A 354 -19.70 -18.89 11.73
N ASP A 355 -20.08 -19.01 10.46
CA ASP A 355 -20.55 -20.26 9.84
C ASP A 355 -19.43 -20.93 9.03
N PRO A 356 -18.90 -22.11 9.46
CA PRO A 356 -17.83 -22.80 8.74
C PRO A 356 -18.18 -23.19 7.31
N ASP A 357 -19.46 -23.41 7.00
CA ASP A 357 -19.90 -23.76 5.66
C ASP A 357 -19.85 -22.56 4.72
N ALA A 358 -19.94 -21.34 5.28
CA ALA A 358 -19.82 -20.08 4.55
C ALA A 358 -18.37 -19.64 4.31
N TRP A 359 -17.39 -20.24 5.00
CA TRP A 359 -15.97 -19.84 4.92
C TRP A 359 -15.24 -20.46 3.72
N PRO A 360 -14.36 -19.70 3.03
CA PRO A 360 -13.95 -18.33 3.36
C PRO A 360 -14.91 -17.23 2.84
N VAL A 361 -15.10 -16.18 3.65
CA VAL A 361 -15.97 -15.03 3.37
C VAL A 361 -15.14 -13.83 2.91
N LEU A 362 -15.50 -13.22 1.78
CA LEU A 362 -14.97 -11.94 1.33
C LEU A 362 -15.98 -10.82 1.63
N VAL A 363 -15.64 -9.91 2.52
CA VAL A 363 -16.49 -8.75 2.87
C VAL A 363 -15.91 -7.50 2.23
N HIS A 364 -16.70 -6.78 1.43
CA HIS A 364 -16.22 -5.57 0.79
C HIS A 364 -17.24 -4.45 0.81
N CYS A 365 -16.76 -3.26 0.49
CA CYS A 365 -17.57 -2.12 0.09
C CYS A 365 -16.76 -1.38 -0.98
N HIS A 366 -17.22 -0.22 -1.45
CA HIS A 366 -16.53 0.51 -2.52
C HIS A 366 -14.99 0.63 -2.34
N GLY A 367 -14.51 1.16 -1.22
CA GLY A 367 -13.08 1.41 -1.02
C GLY A 367 -12.41 0.64 0.12
N CYS A 368 -13.12 -0.28 0.80
CA CYS A 368 -12.72 -0.77 2.14
C CYS A 368 -12.43 0.39 3.13
N MET A 369 -13.10 1.50 2.85
CA MET A 369 -13.20 2.81 3.52
C MET A 369 -13.78 2.75 4.93
N ASP A 370 -15.10 2.60 4.89
CA ASP A 370 -16.01 3.03 5.92
C ASP A 370 -16.83 1.84 6.42
N ARG A 371 -17.66 1.29 5.54
CA ARG A 371 -18.58 0.21 5.87
C ARG A 371 -17.86 -1.09 6.21
N THR A 372 -16.85 -1.48 5.43
CA THR A 372 -16.09 -2.72 5.71
C THR A 372 -15.35 -2.67 7.03
N PRO A 373 -14.57 -1.61 7.35
CA PRO A 373 -13.95 -1.52 8.67
C PRO A 373 -14.97 -1.37 9.80
N ALA A 374 -16.09 -0.68 9.58
CA ALA A 374 -17.15 -0.56 10.59
C ALA A 374 -17.80 -1.92 10.89
N TRP A 375 -18.15 -2.69 9.85
CA TRP A 375 -18.65 -4.06 9.99
C TRP A 375 -17.63 -4.95 10.70
N TRP A 376 -16.35 -4.87 10.29
CA TRP A 376 -15.27 -5.63 10.94
C TRP A 376 -15.13 -5.26 12.42
N GLY A 377 -15.28 -3.99 12.79
CA GLY A 377 -15.25 -3.59 14.19
C GLY A 377 -16.46 -4.07 14.99
N ILE A 378 -17.66 -4.10 14.38
CA ILE A 378 -18.84 -4.74 14.99
C ILE A 378 -18.57 -6.22 15.23
N TYR A 379 -18.06 -6.95 14.22
CA TYR A 379 -17.68 -8.36 14.35
C TYR A 379 -16.67 -8.59 15.50
N GLN A 380 -15.61 -7.80 15.55
CA GLN A 380 -14.60 -7.90 16.61
C GLN A 380 -15.17 -7.63 18.00
N PHE A 381 -16.06 -6.64 18.14
CA PHE A 381 -16.67 -6.34 19.43
C PHE A 381 -17.69 -7.41 19.81
N VAL A 382 -18.69 -7.65 18.97
CA VAL A 382 -19.86 -8.50 19.27
C VAL A 382 -19.48 -9.98 19.29
N VAL A 383 -18.80 -10.47 18.27
CA VAL A 383 -18.49 -11.90 18.10
C VAL A 383 -17.20 -12.28 18.81
N GLN A 384 -16.11 -11.53 18.58
CA GLN A 384 -14.80 -11.90 19.13
C GLN A 384 -14.56 -11.44 20.57
N GLY A 385 -15.48 -10.68 21.16
CA GLY A 385 -15.34 -10.26 22.55
C GLY A 385 -14.30 -9.15 22.80
N ARG A 386 -13.76 -8.51 21.76
CA ARG A 386 -12.65 -7.58 21.91
C ARG A 386 -13.07 -6.27 22.60
N PRO A 387 -12.19 -5.64 23.42
CA PRO A 387 -12.43 -4.30 23.96
C PRO A 387 -12.60 -3.25 22.86
N LEU A 388 -13.50 -2.28 23.04
CA LEU A 388 -13.81 -1.32 21.98
C LEU A 388 -12.61 -0.42 21.63
N VAL A 389 -11.71 -0.16 22.59
CA VAL A 389 -10.46 0.58 22.31
C VAL A 389 -9.58 -0.15 21.29
N GLU A 390 -9.53 -1.48 21.35
CA GLU A 390 -8.75 -2.28 20.39
C GLU A 390 -9.44 -2.33 19.04
N VAL A 391 -10.77 -2.43 19.04
CA VAL A 391 -11.59 -2.35 17.83
C VAL A 391 -11.34 -1.02 17.11
N MET A 392 -11.44 0.11 17.82
CA MET A 392 -11.20 1.44 17.25
C MET A 392 -9.78 1.60 16.71
N ARG A 393 -8.78 1.07 17.41
CA ARG A 393 -7.41 1.00 16.89
C ARG A 393 -7.33 0.17 15.62
N SER A 394 -7.89 -1.04 15.59
CA SER A 394 -7.78 -1.95 14.44
C SER A 394 -8.35 -1.31 13.15
N ILE A 395 -9.51 -0.65 13.25
CA ILE A 395 -10.16 -0.01 12.11
C ILE A 395 -9.38 1.22 11.64
N GLU A 396 -8.83 2.02 12.55
CA GLU A 396 -7.98 3.16 12.22
C GLU A 396 -6.70 2.74 11.51
N GLN A 397 -6.05 1.68 12.01
CA GLN A 397 -4.82 1.15 11.46
C GLN A 397 -5.03 0.59 10.04
N HIS A 398 -6.17 -0.06 9.79
CA HIS A 398 -6.53 -0.53 8.45
C HIS A 398 -6.89 0.59 7.51
N ARG A 399 -7.71 1.55 7.96
CA ARG A 399 -8.12 2.69 7.15
C ARG A 399 -6.93 3.57 6.79
N GLY A 400 -6.02 3.73 7.75
CA GLY A 400 -5.02 4.79 7.75
C GLY A 400 -5.65 6.19 7.68
N SER A 401 -6.85 6.32 8.21
CA SER A 401 -7.57 7.56 8.51
C SER A 401 -8.42 7.36 9.77
N ARG A 402 -8.83 8.45 10.42
CA ARG A 402 -9.84 8.37 11.47
C ARG A 402 -11.15 7.81 10.90
N PRO A 403 -11.92 7.03 11.67
CA PRO A 403 -13.25 6.61 11.24
C PRO A 403 -14.11 7.84 10.98
N LYS A 404 -14.98 7.75 9.96
CA LYS A 404 -15.99 8.81 9.75
C LYS A 404 -16.86 8.93 10.99
N ALA A 405 -17.41 10.12 11.20
CA ALA A 405 -18.34 10.35 12.30
C ALA A 405 -19.56 9.41 12.29
N SER A 406 -20.03 8.99 11.11
CA SER A 406 -21.08 7.98 10.96
C SER A 406 -20.73 6.64 11.61
N VAL A 407 -19.45 6.27 11.72
CA VAL A 407 -19.04 5.04 12.43
C VAL A 407 -19.27 5.19 13.93
N THR A 408 -19.01 6.37 14.51
CA THR A 408 -19.31 6.64 15.92
C THR A 408 -20.82 6.56 16.19
N LEU A 409 -21.64 7.14 15.33
CA LEU A 409 -23.11 7.07 15.43
C LEU A 409 -23.58 5.61 15.32
N LEU A 410 -23.11 4.89 14.30
CA LEU A 410 -23.41 3.48 14.09
C LEU A 410 -23.06 2.63 15.31
N TYR A 411 -21.88 2.83 15.91
CA TYR A 411 -21.45 2.04 17.08
C TYR A 411 -22.28 2.35 18.32
N ASN A 412 -22.63 3.63 18.54
CA ASN A 412 -23.54 4.02 19.62
C ASN A 412 -24.91 3.34 19.53
N ARG A 413 -25.38 3.07 18.31
CA ARG A 413 -26.65 2.38 18.06
C ARG A 413 -26.50 0.86 18.13
N VAL A 414 -25.68 0.29 17.26
CA VAL A 414 -25.58 -1.16 17.04
C VAL A 414 -24.96 -1.88 18.24
N LEU A 415 -23.86 -1.36 18.80
CA LEU A 415 -23.19 -2.08 19.89
C LEU A 415 -24.00 -2.02 21.20
N ALA A 416 -24.76 -0.94 21.40
CA ALA A 416 -25.67 -0.82 22.52
C ALA A 416 -26.82 -1.84 22.45
N ASP A 417 -27.31 -2.15 21.25
CA ASP A 417 -28.36 -3.14 21.03
C ASP A 417 -27.83 -4.58 21.10
N ARG A 418 -26.74 -4.88 20.40
CA ARG A 418 -26.24 -6.26 20.26
C ARG A 418 -25.39 -6.76 21.43
N ALA A 419 -24.80 -5.86 22.21
CA ALA A 419 -23.96 -6.20 23.35
C ALA A 419 -24.12 -5.19 24.51
N PRO A 420 -25.36 -5.01 25.03
CA PRO A 420 -25.72 -3.89 25.92
C PRO A 420 -24.87 -3.79 27.18
N GLY A 421 -24.64 -4.92 27.86
CA GLY A 421 -23.82 -4.95 29.08
C GLY A 421 -22.39 -4.52 28.80
N ARG A 422 -21.73 -5.14 27.82
CA ARG A 422 -20.35 -4.80 27.45
C ARG A 422 -20.20 -3.38 26.92
N TYR A 423 -21.16 -2.91 26.11
CA TYR A 423 -21.12 -1.54 25.59
C TYR A 423 -21.34 -0.48 26.67
N ARG A 424 -22.19 -0.77 27.66
CA ARG A 424 -22.40 0.12 28.81
C ARG A 424 -21.13 0.21 29.65
N ASP A 425 -20.47 -0.91 29.89
CA ASP A 425 -19.37 -1.03 30.83
C ASP A 425 -18.00 -0.68 30.20
N ASP A 426 -17.89 -0.58 28.86
CA ASP A 426 -16.67 -0.18 28.15
C ASP A 426 -16.42 1.35 28.21
N SER A 427 -15.23 1.75 28.67
CA SER A 427 -14.86 3.16 28.81
C SER A 427 -14.75 3.91 27.48
N THR A 428 -14.40 3.23 26.39
CA THR A 428 -14.34 3.82 25.05
C THR A 428 -15.74 4.10 24.53
N ALA A 429 -16.73 3.28 24.88
CA ALA A 429 -18.12 3.51 24.51
C ALA A 429 -18.67 4.79 25.15
N ALA A 430 -18.27 5.10 26.40
CA ALA A 430 -18.60 6.37 27.04
C ALA A 430 -18.05 7.58 26.26
N VAL A 431 -16.81 7.47 25.77
CA VAL A 431 -16.18 8.49 24.90
C VAL A 431 -16.95 8.64 23.58
N LEU A 432 -17.35 7.54 22.93
CA LEU A 432 -18.13 7.59 21.69
C LEU A 432 -19.51 8.25 21.89
N ARG A 433 -20.18 7.99 23.01
CA ARG A 433 -21.46 8.64 23.36
C ARG A 433 -21.29 10.14 23.57
N GLU A 434 -20.26 10.55 24.31
CA GLU A 434 -19.96 11.97 24.52
C GLU A 434 -19.66 12.68 23.20
N ASN A 435 -18.82 12.08 22.35
CA ASN A 435 -18.42 12.64 21.07
C ASN A 435 -19.58 12.83 20.09
N ALA A 436 -20.66 12.06 20.23
CA ALA A 436 -21.86 12.15 19.39
C ALA A 436 -23.00 12.96 20.03
N ARG A 437 -22.79 13.52 21.23
CA ARG A 437 -23.83 14.24 21.97
C ARG A 437 -24.40 15.38 21.11
N GLY A 438 -25.73 15.41 20.99
CA GLY A 438 -26.45 16.43 20.21
C GLY A 438 -26.50 16.19 18.69
N THR A 439 -25.90 15.10 18.19
CA THR A 439 -26.03 14.70 16.78
C THR A 439 -27.00 13.52 16.65
N ALA A 440 -28.03 13.67 15.81
CA ALA A 440 -28.97 12.59 15.51
C ALA A 440 -28.33 11.54 14.60
N ASP A 441 -28.59 10.26 14.86
CA ASP A 441 -28.17 9.16 13.98
C ASP A 441 -29.01 9.21 12.67
N PRO A 442 -28.37 9.26 11.48
CA PRO A 442 -29.08 9.28 10.20
C PRO A 442 -30.00 8.07 10.00
N PHE A 443 -29.71 6.92 10.61
CA PHE A 443 -30.56 5.73 10.52
C PHE A 443 -32.00 5.98 10.97
N TYR A 444 -32.20 6.68 12.09
CA TYR A 444 -33.55 6.91 12.60
C TYR A 444 -34.35 7.87 11.71
N ARG A 445 -33.68 8.82 11.05
CA ARG A 445 -34.33 9.69 10.08
C ARG A 445 -34.81 8.91 8.86
N GLN A 446 -33.96 8.04 8.32
CA GLN A 446 -34.32 7.18 7.21
C GLN A 446 -35.46 6.21 7.60
N LEU A 447 -35.38 5.58 8.78
CA LEU A 447 -36.41 4.68 9.27
C LEU A 447 -37.76 5.39 9.48
N GLU A 448 -37.77 6.61 10.00
CA GLU A 448 -38.97 7.41 10.17
C GLU A 448 -39.60 7.79 8.82
N GLU A 449 -38.77 8.15 7.84
CA GLU A 449 -39.21 8.42 6.47
C GLU A 449 -39.80 7.18 5.79
N GLU A 450 -39.14 6.02 5.87
CA GLU A 450 -39.66 4.75 5.35
C GLU A 450 -41.01 4.39 5.99
N ARG A 451 -41.14 4.56 7.31
CA ARG A 451 -42.40 4.33 8.03
C ARG A 451 -43.50 5.31 7.64
N ARG A 452 -43.15 6.56 7.34
CA ARG A 452 -44.11 7.56 6.84
C ARG A 452 -44.64 7.14 5.47
N LEU A 453 -43.74 6.83 4.53
CA LEU A 453 -44.10 6.38 3.18
C LEU A 453 -44.95 5.10 3.19
N ALA A 454 -44.66 4.17 4.10
CA ALA A 454 -45.47 2.96 4.27
C ALA A 454 -46.90 3.28 4.73
N ARG A 455 -47.08 4.17 5.71
CA ARG A 455 -48.41 4.60 6.18
C ARG A 455 -49.20 5.35 5.11
N ASP A 456 -48.53 6.20 4.32
CA ASP A 456 -49.18 6.94 3.23
C ASP A 456 -49.68 5.97 2.15
N THR A 457 -48.92 4.90 1.86
CA THR A 457 -49.31 3.86 0.91
C THR A 457 -50.48 3.00 1.42
N GLU A 458 -50.54 2.72 2.72
CA GLU A 458 -51.65 1.98 3.34
C GLU A 458 -52.93 2.83 3.49
N GLY A 459 -52.79 4.15 3.70
CA GLY A 459 -53.89 5.10 3.87
C GLY A 459 -54.64 5.44 2.58
N ASP A 460 -53.98 5.34 1.43
CA ASP A 460 -54.59 5.47 0.09
C ASP A 460 -55.21 4.16 -0.43
N GLY A 461 -55.29 3.12 0.42
CA GLY A 461 -56.02 1.89 0.12
C GLY A 461 -57.48 2.22 -0.25
N PRO A 462 -58.07 1.53 -1.25
CA PRO A 462 -59.28 1.98 -1.92
C PRO A 462 -60.41 2.19 -0.93
N HIS A 463 -60.78 3.46 -0.71
CA HIS A 463 -62.08 3.82 -0.20
C HIS A 463 -63.12 3.26 -1.18
N ARG A 464 -63.59 2.07 -0.83
CA ARG A 464 -64.82 1.38 -1.21
C ARG A 464 -65.76 2.24 -2.07
N GLU A 465 -65.95 1.83 -3.32
CA GLU A 465 -67.26 1.96 -3.98
C GLU A 465 -68.30 1.07 -3.30
#